data_AF-A0A0F9JZS6-F1
#
_entry.id   AF-A0A0F9JZS6-F1
#
_cell.length_a   1.000
_cell.length_b   1.000
_cell.length_c   1.000
_cell.angle_alpha   90.00
_cell.angle_beta   90.00
_cell.angle_gamma   90.00
#
_symmetry.space_group_name_H-M   'P 1'
#
loop_
_entity.id
_entity.type
_entity.pdbx_description
1 polymer ?
#
loop_
_entity_poly.entity_id
_entity_poly.type
_entity_poly.pdbx_seq_one_letter_code
_entity_poly.pdbx_strand_id
1 'polypeptide(L)'
;MAEEGMVTTRNLIDSDVGPLRRVTGILDSIPTDRQTYGQGETAKESTRISINLKELEVLEAIEPYHFPIYTASMTLSNRKKSRWGVFGQSLNDILDSQYSAEQLDPTNPAYLKPSDRMDIKDCIGKRVGIVMADGEGGRPARVMLFDGRAEGGKGADVPTATWMVYSVEGVGVAGGQGQSAADLAASLLDGKTLADFNAAALANPVIRADTALLQSISKPPTAPDSFANSMLTAGKFTKDAQEVYHKV
;
A
#
# COMPACT_ATOMS: atom_id res chain seq x y z
N MET A 1 15.35 -19.76 -50.75
CA MET A 1 15.58 -20.42 -49.45
C MET A 1 15.49 -19.34 -48.39
N ALA A 2 14.29 -19.18 -47.83
CA ALA A 2 14.09 -18.42 -46.62
C ALA A 2 14.27 -19.36 -45.43
N GLU A 3 14.52 -18.80 -44.25
CA GLU A 3 14.63 -19.43 -42.92
C GLU A 3 16.05 -19.68 -42.41
N GLU A 4 16.52 -18.71 -41.62
CA GLU A 4 16.72 -18.95 -40.19
C GLU A 4 16.16 -17.73 -39.45
N GLY A 5 14.93 -17.86 -38.93
CA GLY A 5 14.32 -16.86 -38.09
C GLY A 5 15.08 -16.77 -36.78
N MET A 6 16.00 -15.81 -36.66
CA MET A 6 16.64 -15.47 -35.39
C MET A 6 15.55 -15.28 -34.32
N VAL A 7 15.74 -15.93 -33.17
CA VAL A 7 14.93 -15.73 -31.97
C VAL A 7 14.86 -14.23 -31.68
N THR A 8 13.68 -13.65 -31.88
CA THR A 8 13.45 -12.22 -31.78
C THR A 8 13.17 -11.83 -30.33
N THR A 9 14.01 -10.96 -29.78
CA THR A 9 13.83 -10.27 -28.50
C THR A 9 12.68 -9.25 -28.49
N ARG A 10 11.98 -9.05 -29.62
CA ARG A 10 10.96 -8.00 -29.78
C ARG A 10 9.63 -8.26 -29.05
N ASN A 11 9.49 -9.43 -28.42
CA ASN A 11 8.41 -9.76 -27.48
C ASN A 11 8.96 -10.23 -26.12
N LEU A 12 10.16 -9.80 -25.74
CA LEU A 12 10.47 -9.65 -24.32
C LEU A 12 9.57 -8.52 -23.83
N ILE A 13 8.35 -8.89 -23.43
CA ILE A 13 7.58 -8.08 -22.51
C ILE A 13 8.57 -7.82 -21.38
N ASP A 14 8.99 -6.56 -21.22
CA ASP A 14 9.84 -6.19 -20.10
C ASP A 14 9.26 -6.90 -18.88
N SER A 15 10.11 -7.64 -18.18
CA SER A 15 9.82 -8.36 -16.93
C SER A 15 9.46 -7.39 -15.79
N ASP A 16 8.88 -6.23 -16.11
CA ASP A 16 8.39 -5.16 -15.25
C ASP A 16 7.43 -5.68 -14.18
N VAL A 17 6.80 -6.82 -14.43
CA VAL A 17 5.90 -7.51 -13.52
C VAL A 17 6.55 -8.83 -13.13
N GLY A 18 7.55 -8.78 -12.23
CA GLY A 18 8.19 -9.97 -11.66
C GLY A 18 7.19 -10.98 -11.06
N PRO A 19 7.62 -12.13 -10.52
CA PRO A 19 6.71 -13.22 -10.13
C PRO A 19 5.76 -12.87 -8.97
N LEU A 20 6.09 -11.84 -8.19
CA LEU A 20 5.29 -11.36 -7.06
C LEU A 20 3.98 -10.74 -7.54
N ARG A 21 2.91 -10.95 -6.77
CA ARG A 21 1.57 -10.34 -6.99
C ARG A 21 1.04 -9.60 -5.78
N ARG A 22 1.35 -10.07 -4.58
CA ARG A 22 1.03 -9.39 -3.32
C ARG A 22 2.13 -9.67 -2.31
N VAL A 23 2.66 -8.62 -1.71
CA VAL A 23 3.81 -8.72 -0.83
C VAL A 23 3.82 -7.60 0.19
N THR A 24 4.32 -7.88 1.39
CA THR A 24 4.73 -6.84 2.34
C THR A 24 6.24 -6.88 2.54
N GLY A 25 6.86 -5.75 2.86
CA GLY A 25 8.27 -5.67 3.21
C GLY A 25 8.60 -4.33 3.84
N ILE A 26 9.74 -4.21 4.50
CA ILE A 26 10.25 -2.95 5.02
C ILE A 26 10.76 -2.11 3.85
N LEU A 27 10.24 -0.89 3.70
CA LEU A 27 10.74 0.06 2.71
C LEU A 27 12.14 0.52 3.10
N ASP A 28 13.15 0.06 2.38
CA ASP A 28 14.55 0.30 2.71
C ASP A 28 15.07 1.60 2.10
N SER A 29 14.82 1.80 0.80
CA SER A 29 15.32 2.96 0.07
C SER A 29 14.54 3.21 -1.22
N ILE A 30 14.62 4.45 -1.72
CA ILE A 30 13.95 4.90 -2.94
C ILE A 30 14.95 5.68 -3.83
N PRO A 31 16.05 5.04 -4.31
CA PRO A 31 16.99 5.72 -5.18
C PRO A 31 16.34 6.14 -6.50
N THR A 32 16.83 7.24 -7.06
CA THR A 32 16.41 7.77 -8.35
C THR A 32 17.57 7.78 -9.32
N ASP A 33 17.40 7.18 -10.48
CA ASP A 33 18.41 7.12 -11.54
C ASP A 33 17.93 7.89 -12.77
N ARG A 34 18.83 8.63 -13.41
CA ARG A 34 18.53 9.24 -14.71
C ARG A 34 18.63 8.17 -15.81
N GLN A 35 17.60 8.07 -16.63
CA GLN A 35 17.54 7.23 -17.80
C GLN A 35 17.35 8.08 -19.05
N THR A 36 18.21 7.87 -20.03
CA THR A 36 18.11 8.52 -21.33
C THR A 36 17.51 7.55 -22.33
N TYR A 37 16.39 7.94 -22.95
CA TYR A 37 15.70 7.18 -23.97
C TYR A 37 16.01 7.76 -25.36
N GLY A 38 16.55 6.93 -26.26
CA GLY A 38 16.93 7.33 -27.62
C GLY A 38 18.41 7.72 -27.76
N GLN A 39 18.83 8.06 -28.97
CA GLN A 39 20.18 8.53 -29.31
C GLN A 39 20.08 9.86 -30.09
N GLY A 40 21.04 10.77 -29.89
CA GLY A 40 21.11 12.05 -30.61
C GLY A 40 20.18 13.15 -30.06
N GLU A 41 19.81 14.12 -30.90
CA GLU A 41 19.01 15.31 -30.53
C GLU A 41 17.59 15.01 -30.03
N THR A 42 17.09 13.79 -30.24
CA THR A 42 15.76 13.34 -29.78
C THR A 42 15.81 12.58 -28.44
N ALA A 43 16.96 12.57 -27.76
CA ALA A 43 17.13 11.92 -26.48
C ALA A 43 16.17 12.52 -25.44
N LYS A 44 15.33 11.68 -24.85
CA LYS A 44 14.43 12.06 -23.75
C LYS A 44 15.02 11.58 -22.44
N GLU A 45 15.28 12.51 -21.53
CA GLU A 45 15.65 12.15 -20.17
C GLU A 45 14.39 11.85 -19.35
N SER A 46 14.46 10.80 -18.56
CA SER A 46 13.42 10.44 -17.60
C SER A 46 14.08 9.91 -16.33
N THR A 47 13.42 10.10 -15.20
CA THR A 47 13.90 9.55 -13.92
C THR A 47 13.26 8.19 -13.68
N ARG A 48 14.07 7.17 -13.37
CA ARG A 48 13.61 5.89 -12.84
C ARG A 48 13.66 5.93 -11.33
N ILE A 49 12.59 5.48 -10.70
CA ILE A 49 12.47 5.29 -9.27
C ILE A 49 12.54 3.80 -9.00
N SER A 50 13.37 3.41 -8.04
CA SER A 50 13.50 2.03 -7.58
C SER A 50 13.04 1.96 -6.13
N ILE A 51 11.93 1.28 -5.88
CA ILE A 51 11.36 1.09 -4.55
C ILE A 51 11.93 -0.21 -4.00
N ASN A 52 12.87 -0.11 -3.07
CA ASN A 52 13.56 -1.26 -2.49
C ASN A 52 12.85 -1.71 -1.22
N LEU A 53 12.42 -2.96 -1.20
CA LEU A 53 11.83 -3.64 -0.05
C LEU A 53 12.81 -4.71 0.47
N LYS A 54 12.94 -4.79 1.79
CA LYS A 54 13.66 -5.88 2.50
C LYS A 54 12.73 -6.58 3.48
N GLU A 55 13.15 -7.73 4.01
CA GLU A 55 12.33 -8.56 4.91
C GLU A 55 10.95 -8.85 4.31
N LEU A 56 10.96 -9.30 3.05
CA LEU A 56 9.74 -9.62 2.32
C LEU A 56 8.94 -10.74 2.98
N GLU A 57 7.65 -10.52 3.10
CA GLU A 57 6.63 -11.54 3.31
C GLU A 57 5.79 -11.63 2.03
N VAL A 58 6.01 -12.71 1.28
CA VAL A 58 5.29 -12.97 0.04
C VAL A 58 3.92 -13.56 0.38
N LEU A 59 2.86 -12.83 0.05
CA LEU A 59 1.48 -13.28 0.26
C LEU A 59 0.92 -14.00 -0.97
N GLU A 60 1.27 -13.53 -2.16
CA GLU A 60 0.82 -14.10 -3.43
C GLU A 60 1.91 -13.92 -4.50
N ALA A 61 2.23 -15.01 -5.19
CA ALA A 61 3.17 -15.02 -6.31
C ALA A 61 2.77 -16.11 -7.31
N ILE A 62 3.09 -15.92 -8.60
CA ILE A 62 2.83 -16.92 -9.64
C ILE A 62 3.86 -18.06 -9.57
N GLU A 63 5.08 -17.73 -9.15
CA GLU A 63 6.17 -18.68 -8.99
C GLU A 63 6.77 -18.53 -7.59
N PRO A 64 7.36 -19.60 -7.01
CA PRO A 64 8.03 -19.51 -5.73
C PRO A 64 9.11 -18.42 -5.73
N TYR A 65 8.99 -17.48 -4.79
CA TYR A 65 9.93 -16.39 -4.61
C TYR A 65 10.66 -16.55 -3.28
N HIS A 66 11.97 -16.84 -3.34
CA HIS A 66 12.77 -17.18 -2.17
C HIS A 66 13.67 -16.05 -1.67
N PHE A 67 13.67 -14.90 -2.34
CA PHE A 67 14.54 -13.79 -1.97
C PHE A 67 13.87 -12.92 -0.91
N PRO A 68 14.62 -12.48 0.13
CA PRO A 68 14.08 -11.62 1.18
C PRO A 68 14.01 -10.14 0.77
N ILE A 69 14.41 -9.81 -0.46
CA ILE A 69 14.46 -8.46 -1.02
C ILE A 69 13.71 -8.41 -2.34
N TYR A 70 13.15 -7.24 -2.66
CA TYR A 70 12.51 -6.98 -3.95
C TYR A 70 12.63 -5.51 -4.31
N THR A 71 12.88 -5.22 -5.59
CA THR A 71 12.92 -3.85 -6.10
C THR A 71 11.82 -3.68 -7.13
N ALA A 72 10.83 -2.84 -6.83
CA ALA A 72 9.85 -2.40 -7.81
C ALA A 72 10.39 -1.15 -8.52
N SER A 73 10.70 -1.26 -9.81
CA SER A 73 11.15 -0.13 -10.60
C SER A 73 10.03 0.47 -11.42
N MET A 74 9.94 1.79 -11.46
CA MET A 74 9.00 2.51 -12.31
C MET A 74 9.56 3.85 -12.75
N THR A 75 9.11 4.33 -13.90
CA THR A 75 9.48 5.65 -14.40
C THR A 75 8.68 6.73 -13.67
N LEU A 76 9.36 7.71 -13.09
CA LEU A 76 8.73 8.90 -12.52
C LEU A 76 7.95 9.63 -13.60
N SER A 77 6.71 9.98 -13.30
CA SER A 77 5.85 10.72 -14.22
C SER A 77 4.86 11.58 -13.44
N ASN A 78 4.68 12.83 -13.88
CA ASN A 78 3.67 13.73 -13.31
C ASN A 78 2.25 13.44 -13.83
N ARG A 79 2.07 12.43 -14.69
CA ARG A 79 0.77 12.07 -15.25
C ARG A 79 0.01 11.19 -14.27
N LYS A 80 -1.23 11.55 -13.95
CA LYS A 80 -2.14 10.74 -13.12
C LYS A 80 -2.31 9.31 -13.68
N LYS A 81 -2.46 9.18 -15.00
CA LYS A 81 -2.60 7.89 -15.71
C LYS A 81 -1.23 7.29 -16.09
N SER A 82 -0.31 7.19 -15.13
CA SER A 82 0.97 6.51 -15.29
C SER A 82 1.17 5.50 -14.16
N ARG A 83 2.14 4.57 -14.30
CA ARG A 83 2.45 3.61 -13.23
C ARG A 83 2.82 4.32 -11.93
N TRP A 84 3.67 5.34 -11.99
CA TRP A 84 4.00 6.17 -10.82
C TRP A 84 2.79 6.94 -10.29
N GLY A 85 1.96 7.51 -11.18
CA GLY A 85 0.76 8.22 -10.78
C GLY A 85 -0.25 7.36 -10.01
N VAL A 86 -0.47 6.12 -10.46
CA VAL A 86 -1.35 5.17 -9.78
C VAL A 86 -0.73 4.69 -8.46
N PHE A 87 0.55 4.36 -8.46
CA PHE A 87 1.27 3.98 -7.24
C PHE A 87 1.19 5.11 -6.20
N GLY A 88 1.55 6.33 -6.58
CA GLY A 88 1.54 7.51 -5.72
C GLY A 88 0.13 7.86 -5.22
N GLN A 89 -0.90 7.73 -6.06
CA GLN A 89 -2.28 7.93 -5.61
C GLN A 89 -2.68 6.89 -4.56
N SER A 90 -2.43 5.60 -4.79
CA SER A 90 -2.76 4.55 -3.83
C SER A 90 -2.01 4.69 -2.50
N LEU A 91 -0.78 5.20 -2.55
CA LEU A 91 -0.03 5.54 -1.35
C LEU A 91 -0.67 6.72 -0.63
N ASN A 92 -0.93 7.82 -1.33
CA ASN A 92 -1.52 9.03 -0.75
C ASN A 92 -2.90 8.76 -0.14
N ASP A 93 -3.71 7.89 -0.75
CA ASP A 93 -5.01 7.50 -0.19
C ASP A 93 -4.87 6.84 1.19
N ILE A 94 -3.78 6.08 1.40
CA ILE A 94 -3.44 5.49 2.71
C ILE A 94 -2.83 6.53 3.63
N LEU A 95 -1.88 7.34 3.14
CA LEU A 95 -1.22 8.34 3.98
C LEU A 95 -2.18 9.42 4.46
N ASP A 96 -3.14 9.82 3.62
CA ASP A 96 -4.14 10.82 3.98
C ASP A 96 -5.19 10.29 4.96
N SER A 97 -5.30 8.98 5.17
CA SER A 97 -6.27 8.40 6.11
C SER A 97 -5.99 8.73 7.58
N GLN A 98 -4.80 9.26 7.89
CA GLN A 98 -4.44 9.70 9.24
C GLN A 98 -4.89 11.14 9.54
N TYR A 99 -5.29 11.91 8.52
CA TYR A 99 -5.71 13.30 8.66
C TYR A 99 -7.23 13.43 8.69
N SER A 100 -7.73 14.42 9.40
CA SER A 100 -9.16 14.71 9.42
C SER A 100 -9.62 15.35 8.11
N ALA A 101 -10.93 15.30 7.82
CA ALA A 101 -11.49 15.93 6.63
C ALA A 101 -11.21 17.45 6.60
N GLU A 102 -11.20 18.11 7.76
CA GLU A 102 -10.87 19.52 7.94
C GLU A 102 -9.40 19.81 7.57
N GLN A 103 -8.49 18.91 7.90
CA GLN A 103 -7.07 19.06 7.57
C GLN A 103 -6.79 18.83 6.08
N LEU A 104 -7.67 18.10 5.38
CA LEU A 104 -7.55 17.84 3.96
C LEU A 104 -8.23 18.90 3.08
N ASP A 105 -9.15 19.70 3.64
CA ASP A 105 -9.91 20.73 2.94
C ASP A 105 -9.11 22.04 2.80
N PRO A 106 -8.77 22.48 1.56
CA PRO A 106 -8.01 23.71 1.31
C PRO A 106 -8.68 25.00 1.80
N THR A 107 -9.98 24.96 2.08
CA THR A 107 -10.75 26.12 2.55
C THR A 107 -10.75 26.26 4.07
N ASN A 108 -10.31 25.23 4.80
CA ASN A 108 -10.31 25.20 6.25
C ASN A 108 -9.03 25.85 6.83
N PRO A 109 -9.11 26.64 7.90
CA PRO A 109 -7.92 27.18 8.59
C PRO A 109 -6.94 26.11 9.10
N ALA A 110 -7.40 24.89 9.36
CA ALA A 110 -6.58 23.75 9.78
C ALA A 110 -5.96 22.96 8.61
N TYR A 111 -6.08 23.45 7.37
CA TYR A 111 -5.58 22.78 6.17
C TYR A 111 -4.08 22.49 6.23
N LEU A 112 -3.74 21.22 6.03
CA LEU A 112 -2.37 20.78 5.83
C LEU A 112 -2.08 20.75 4.33
N LYS A 113 -1.07 21.52 3.88
CA LYS A 113 -0.62 21.49 2.48
C LYS A 113 -0.04 20.12 2.15
N PRO A 114 -0.12 19.66 0.89
CA PRO A 114 0.46 18.38 0.50
C PRO A 114 1.96 18.24 0.83
N SER A 115 2.71 19.34 0.86
CA SER A 115 4.13 19.36 1.25
C SER A 115 4.37 19.10 2.74
N ASP A 116 3.36 19.36 3.57
CA ASP A 116 3.43 19.29 5.03
C ASP A 116 2.81 17.98 5.54
N ARG A 117 2.26 17.16 4.63
CA ARG A 117 1.75 15.82 4.89
C ARG A 117 2.87 14.80 4.79
N MET A 118 2.62 13.63 5.36
CA MET A 118 3.49 12.47 5.25
C MET A 118 3.65 12.07 3.78
N ASP A 119 4.88 11.77 3.37
CA ASP A 119 5.23 11.36 2.02
C ASP A 119 5.97 10.00 2.05
N ILE A 120 6.26 9.44 0.88
CA ILE A 120 6.91 8.13 0.73
C ILE A 120 8.27 8.07 1.44
N LYS A 121 8.99 9.20 1.54
CA LYS A 121 10.27 9.29 2.26
C LYS A 121 10.10 9.04 3.76
N ASP A 122 8.95 9.41 4.33
CA ASP A 122 8.62 9.22 5.75
C ASP A 122 8.16 7.77 6.01
N CYS A 123 7.96 7.00 4.94
CA CYS A 123 7.69 5.57 5.00
C CYS A 123 8.95 4.70 5.05
N ILE A 124 10.16 5.28 4.89
CA ILE A 124 11.41 4.54 4.98
C ILE A 124 11.55 3.93 6.37
N GLY A 125 11.85 2.63 6.44
CA GLY A 125 11.92 1.84 7.66
C GLY A 125 10.58 1.25 8.12
N LYS A 126 9.45 1.64 7.51
CA LYS A 126 8.13 1.05 7.80
C LYS A 126 7.84 -0.15 6.91
N ARG A 127 7.02 -1.09 7.38
CA ARG A 127 6.48 -2.15 6.53
C ARG A 127 5.42 -1.60 5.59
N VAL A 128 5.62 -1.80 4.28
CA VAL A 128 4.72 -1.38 3.20
C VAL A 128 4.23 -2.62 2.47
N GLY A 129 2.93 -2.65 2.19
CA GLY A 129 2.28 -3.68 1.39
C GLY A 129 2.00 -3.16 -0.02
N ILE A 130 2.46 -3.90 -1.02
CA ILE A 130 2.18 -3.61 -2.43
C ILE A 130 1.47 -4.78 -3.09
N VAL A 131 0.55 -4.46 -4.01
CA VAL A 131 -0.26 -5.41 -4.75
C VAL A 131 -0.27 -5.06 -6.23
N MET A 132 -0.24 -6.08 -7.08
CA MET A 132 -0.36 -5.96 -8.52
C MET A 132 -1.85 -5.79 -8.89
N ALA A 133 -2.18 -4.68 -9.54
CA ALA A 133 -3.49 -4.39 -10.08
C ALA A 133 -3.66 -5.02 -11.47
N ASP A 134 -3.92 -6.33 -11.55
CA ASP A 134 -4.12 -7.07 -12.80
C ASP A 134 -5.50 -7.72 -12.95
N GLY A 135 -6.36 -7.62 -11.93
CA GLY A 135 -7.73 -8.15 -11.90
C GLY A 135 -7.85 -9.65 -11.60
N GLU A 136 -6.77 -10.30 -11.19
CA GLU A 136 -6.74 -11.75 -10.95
C GLU A 136 -6.72 -12.07 -9.44
N GLY A 137 -7.25 -13.23 -9.04
CA GLY A 137 -7.13 -13.71 -7.65
C GLY A 137 -7.74 -12.78 -6.58
N GLY A 138 -8.73 -11.96 -6.94
CA GLY A 138 -9.31 -10.94 -6.04
C GLY A 138 -8.44 -9.69 -5.84
N ARG A 139 -7.39 -9.51 -6.66
CA ARG A 139 -6.56 -8.29 -6.69
C ARG A 139 -7.25 -7.18 -7.48
N PRO A 140 -6.86 -5.90 -7.28
CA PRO A 140 -7.46 -4.77 -7.99
C PRO A 140 -7.42 -4.95 -9.51
N ALA A 141 -8.44 -4.46 -10.21
CA ALA A 141 -8.51 -4.52 -11.66
C ALA A 141 -7.39 -3.70 -12.32
N ARG A 142 -7.02 -4.06 -13.55
CA ARG A 142 -6.09 -3.28 -14.39
C ARG A 142 -6.54 -1.83 -14.48
N VAL A 143 -5.58 -0.91 -14.38
CA VAL A 143 -5.85 0.52 -14.45
C VAL A 143 -5.62 1.00 -15.88
N MET A 144 -6.47 1.92 -16.35
CA MET A 144 -6.32 2.57 -17.64
C MET A 144 -5.11 3.52 -17.59
N LEU A 145 -3.96 3.05 -18.08
CA LEU A 145 -2.73 3.84 -18.14
C LEU A 145 -2.52 4.38 -19.55
N PHE A 146 -1.99 5.60 -19.64
CA PHE A 146 -1.62 6.16 -20.93
C PHE A 146 -0.36 5.46 -21.45
N ASP A 147 -0.50 4.73 -22.55
CA ASP A 147 0.64 4.18 -23.29
C ASP A 147 0.92 5.07 -24.51
N GLY A 148 2.04 5.77 -24.49
CA GLY A 148 2.49 6.61 -25.61
C GLY A 148 2.89 5.84 -26.86
N ARG A 149 2.94 4.50 -26.81
CA ARG A 149 3.20 3.61 -27.95
C ARG A 149 1.93 3.06 -28.57
N ALA A 150 0.78 3.19 -27.89
CA ALA A 150 -0.49 2.71 -28.42
C ALA A 150 -0.93 3.52 -29.66
N GLU A 151 -1.61 2.84 -30.59
CA GLU A 151 -2.20 3.36 -31.84
C GLU A 151 -1.28 4.29 -32.67
N GLY A 152 -0.26 3.70 -33.32
CA GLY A 152 0.52 4.42 -34.34
C GLY A 152 1.29 5.65 -33.82
N GLY A 153 1.62 5.67 -32.52
CA GLY A 153 2.36 6.75 -31.87
C GLY A 153 1.51 7.94 -31.39
N LYS A 154 0.17 7.84 -31.48
CA LYS A 154 -0.74 8.86 -30.94
C LYS A 154 -0.98 8.71 -29.43
N GLY A 155 -0.73 7.51 -28.91
CA GLY A 155 -0.91 7.16 -27.52
C GLY A 155 -2.38 7.02 -27.14
N ALA A 156 -2.68 6.03 -26.30
CA ALA A 156 -4.04 5.73 -25.87
C ALA A 156 -4.03 5.21 -24.44
N ASP A 157 -5.17 5.31 -23.77
CA ASP A 157 -5.36 4.69 -22.47
C ASP A 157 -5.63 3.19 -22.66
N VAL A 158 -4.77 2.35 -22.09
CA VAL A 158 -4.84 0.90 -22.21
C VAL A 158 -4.87 0.24 -20.82
N PRO A 159 -5.70 -0.81 -20.62
CA PRO A 159 -5.72 -1.55 -19.35
C PRO A 159 -4.36 -2.19 -19.09
N THR A 160 -3.64 -1.68 -18.09
CA THR A 160 -2.26 -2.09 -17.81
C THR A 160 -2.11 -2.50 -16.36
N ALA A 161 -1.40 -3.60 -16.13
CA ALA A 161 -1.03 -4.04 -14.79
C ALA A 161 -0.04 -3.06 -14.15
N THR A 162 -0.25 -2.73 -12.88
CA THR A 162 0.61 -1.79 -12.16
C THR A 162 0.63 -2.07 -10.66
N TRP A 163 1.71 -1.70 -9.99
CA TRP A 163 1.83 -1.80 -8.55
C TRP A 163 1.01 -0.71 -7.87
N MET A 164 0.24 -1.10 -6.86
CA MET A 164 -0.48 -0.22 -5.94
C MET A 164 -0.04 -0.50 -4.51
N VAL A 165 0.01 0.53 -3.68
CA VAL A 165 0.18 0.38 -2.24
C VAL A 165 -1.18 0.02 -1.65
N TYR A 166 -1.20 -1.02 -0.81
CA TYR A 166 -2.41 -1.40 -0.07
C TYR A 166 -2.25 -1.30 1.43
N SER A 167 -1.04 -1.16 1.98
CA SER A 167 -0.85 -0.92 3.41
C SER A 167 0.44 -0.17 3.71
N VAL A 168 0.42 0.66 4.75
CA VAL A 168 1.61 1.27 5.35
C VAL A 168 1.51 1.12 6.87
N GLU A 169 2.53 0.52 7.48
CA GLU A 169 2.58 0.25 8.92
C GLU A 169 2.47 1.53 9.75
N GLY A 170 1.56 1.48 10.73
CA GLY A 170 1.26 2.61 11.61
C GLY A 170 0.54 3.77 10.92
N VAL A 171 -0.03 3.55 9.73
CA VAL A 171 -0.81 4.56 9.02
C VAL A 171 -2.18 4.00 8.61
N GLY A 172 -2.22 2.93 7.81
CA GLY A 172 -3.49 2.38 7.35
C GLY A 172 -3.38 1.31 6.25
N VAL A 173 -4.54 0.86 5.78
CA VAL A 173 -4.70 -0.15 4.72
C VAL A 173 -5.78 0.29 3.73
N ALA A 174 -5.52 0.17 2.43
CA ALA A 174 -6.44 0.52 1.36
C ALA A 174 -7.74 -0.30 1.45
N GLY A 175 -8.88 0.37 1.29
CA GLY A 175 -10.20 -0.24 1.45
C GLY A 175 -10.69 -0.33 2.89
N GLY A 176 -9.87 0.01 3.89
CA GLY A 176 -10.36 0.41 5.20
C GLY A 176 -11.13 1.72 5.03
N GLN A 177 -12.44 1.72 5.29
CA GLN A 177 -13.33 2.85 5.08
C GLN A 177 -13.00 4.05 5.99
N GLY A 178 -11.88 4.74 5.77
CA GLY A 178 -11.48 5.94 6.55
C GLY A 178 -11.42 5.75 8.07
N GLN A 179 -11.54 4.51 8.56
CA GLN A 179 -11.48 4.15 9.96
C GLN A 179 -10.05 3.78 10.26
N SER A 180 -9.46 4.46 11.24
CA SER A 180 -8.13 4.10 11.73
C SER A 180 -8.12 2.65 12.21
N ALA A 181 -6.95 2.00 12.26
CA ALA A 181 -6.83 0.65 12.82
C ALA A 181 -7.41 0.58 14.24
N ALA A 182 -7.29 1.66 15.02
CA ALA A 182 -7.87 1.80 16.35
C ALA A 182 -9.40 1.89 16.32
N ASP A 183 -10.00 2.62 15.38
CA ASP A 183 -11.47 2.69 15.21
C ASP A 183 -12.04 1.34 14.79
N LEU A 184 -11.33 0.64 13.90
CA LEU A 184 -11.69 -0.72 13.50
C LEU A 184 -11.57 -1.68 14.67
N ALA A 185 -10.50 -1.60 15.47
CA ALA A 185 -10.34 -2.39 16.69
C ALA A 185 -11.46 -2.10 17.69
N ALA A 186 -11.83 -0.83 17.87
CA ALA A 186 -12.96 -0.46 18.72
C ALA A 186 -14.28 -1.06 18.19
N SER A 187 -14.53 -0.98 16.89
CA SER A 187 -15.73 -1.59 16.28
C SER A 187 -15.75 -3.12 16.42
N LEU A 188 -14.59 -3.77 16.39
CA LEU A 188 -14.47 -5.21 16.55
C LEU A 188 -14.62 -5.66 18.01
N LEU A 189 -14.28 -4.80 18.97
CA LEU A 189 -14.42 -5.07 20.39
C LEU A 189 -15.89 -5.09 20.82
N ASP A 190 -16.72 -4.26 20.20
CA ASP A 190 -18.15 -4.19 20.49
C ASP A 190 -18.86 -5.53 20.24
N GLY A 191 -19.61 -5.98 21.25
CA GLY A 191 -20.35 -7.24 21.24
C GLY A 191 -19.48 -8.51 21.34
N LYS A 192 -18.17 -8.40 21.65
CA LYS A 192 -17.27 -9.55 21.79
C LYS A 192 -16.68 -9.67 23.19
N THR A 193 -16.32 -10.90 23.57
CA THR A 193 -15.43 -11.15 24.70
C THR A 193 -13.99 -10.74 24.34
N LEU A 194 -13.12 -10.58 25.33
CA LEU A 194 -11.72 -10.25 25.06
C LEU A 194 -11.01 -11.32 24.21
N ALA A 195 -11.33 -12.61 24.45
CA ALA A 195 -10.74 -13.71 23.71
C ALA A 195 -11.16 -13.68 22.22
N ASP A 196 -12.45 -13.49 21.96
CA ASP A 196 -12.99 -13.41 20.60
C ASP A 196 -12.51 -12.15 19.87
N PHE A 197 -12.43 -11.02 20.59
CA PHE A 197 -11.85 -9.79 20.07
C PHE A 197 -10.39 -9.99 19.66
N ASN A 198 -9.56 -10.56 20.54
CA ASN A 198 -8.15 -10.76 20.25
C ASN A 198 -7.94 -11.68 19.03
N ALA A 199 -8.72 -12.75 18.93
CA ALA A 199 -8.70 -13.63 17.76
C ALA A 199 -9.11 -12.89 16.47
N ALA A 200 -10.17 -12.09 16.52
CA ALA A 200 -10.64 -11.31 15.37
C ALA A 200 -9.66 -10.18 14.98
N ALA A 201 -9.06 -9.51 15.96
CA ALA A 201 -8.07 -8.46 15.77
C ALA A 201 -6.77 -9.02 15.15
N LEU A 202 -6.30 -10.18 15.63
CA LEU A 202 -5.16 -10.90 15.05
C LEU A 202 -5.43 -11.43 13.64
N ALA A 203 -6.69 -11.69 13.28
CA ALA A 203 -7.05 -12.07 11.92
C ALA A 203 -7.21 -10.86 10.97
N ASN A 204 -7.35 -9.66 11.51
CA ASN A 204 -7.63 -8.46 10.73
C ASN A 204 -6.33 -7.83 10.16
N PRO A 205 -6.17 -7.73 8.84
CA PRO A 205 -4.95 -7.22 8.23
C PRO A 205 -4.68 -5.74 8.54
N VAL A 206 -5.73 -4.94 8.79
CA VAL A 206 -5.59 -3.51 9.12
C VAL A 206 -5.04 -3.32 10.52
N ILE A 207 -5.53 -4.10 11.48
CA ILE A 207 -5.03 -4.07 12.86
C ILE A 207 -3.64 -4.71 12.95
N ARG A 208 -3.39 -5.80 12.22
CA ARG A 208 -2.06 -6.42 12.13
C ARG A 208 -1.01 -5.49 11.57
N ALA A 209 -1.38 -4.59 10.66
CA ALA A 209 -0.46 -3.63 10.08
C ALA A 209 -0.06 -2.52 11.07
N ASP A 210 -0.78 -2.35 12.18
CA ASP A 210 -0.41 -1.45 13.27
C ASP A 210 0.20 -2.25 14.43
N THR A 211 1.53 -2.39 14.40
CA THR A 211 2.27 -3.19 15.40
C THR A 211 2.14 -2.64 16.82
N ALA A 212 2.04 -1.33 16.99
CA ALA A 212 1.85 -0.70 18.29
C ALA A 212 0.46 -1.01 18.85
N LEU A 213 -0.58 -0.87 18.02
CA LEU A 213 -1.94 -1.25 18.38
C LEU A 213 -2.04 -2.75 18.66
N LEU A 214 -1.46 -3.60 17.81
CA LEU A 214 -1.47 -5.05 17.99
C LEU A 214 -0.79 -5.48 19.30
N GLN A 215 0.33 -4.84 19.65
CA GLN A 215 0.97 -5.04 20.95
C GLN A 215 0.07 -4.61 22.11
N SER A 216 -0.62 -3.47 21.99
CA SER A 216 -1.56 -3.00 23.01
C SER A 216 -2.79 -3.91 23.16
N ILE A 217 -3.27 -4.52 22.07
CA ILE A 217 -4.38 -5.49 22.06
C ILE A 217 -3.96 -6.81 22.73
N SER A 218 -2.72 -7.24 22.49
CA SER A 218 -2.20 -8.51 23.02
C SER A 218 -1.85 -8.45 24.51
N LYS A 219 -1.92 -7.28 25.15
CA LYS A 219 -1.65 -7.11 26.58
C LYS A 219 -2.83 -7.58 27.43
N PRO A 220 -2.56 -8.05 28.66
CA PRO A 220 -3.63 -8.43 29.57
C PRO A 220 -4.52 -7.22 29.89
N PRO A 221 -5.83 -7.41 30.11
CA PRO A 221 -6.80 -6.33 30.31
C PRO A 221 -6.58 -5.55 31.62
N THR A 222 -5.71 -6.04 32.50
CA THR A 222 -5.28 -5.35 33.72
C THR A 222 -4.12 -4.38 33.48
N ALA A 223 -3.46 -4.48 32.33
CA ALA A 223 -2.36 -3.58 32.00
C ALA A 223 -2.92 -2.18 31.66
N PRO A 224 -2.35 -1.10 32.23
CA PRO A 224 -2.84 0.27 32.02
C PRO A 224 -2.74 0.74 30.57
N ASP A 225 -1.84 0.12 29.81
CA ASP A 225 -1.57 0.37 28.40
C ASP A 225 -2.18 -0.67 27.45
N SER A 226 -3.05 -1.56 27.96
CA SER A 226 -3.83 -2.43 27.07
C SER A 226 -4.95 -1.67 26.39
N PHE A 227 -5.22 -2.03 25.14
CA PHE A 227 -6.29 -1.41 24.35
C PHE A 227 -7.64 -1.50 25.07
N ALA A 228 -8.02 -2.70 25.53
CA ALA A 228 -9.30 -2.93 26.21
C ALA A 228 -9.43 -2.12 27.52
N ASN A 229 -8.36 -2.04 28.33
CA ASN A 229 -8.40 -1.26 29.57
C ASN A 229 -8.46 0.25 29.31
N SER A 230 -7.74 0.72 28.29
CA SER A 230 -7.79 2.14 27.90
C SER A 230 -9.20 2.55 27.45
N MET A 231 -9.91 1.67 26.74
CA MET A 231 -11.29 1.91 26.27
C MET A 231 -12.31 1.93 27.43
N LEU A 232 -12.14 1.05 28.42
CA LEU A 232 -12.94 1.05 29.64
C LEU A 232 -12.68 2.29 30.49
N THR A 233 -11.41 2.61 30.73
CA THR A 233 -11.00 3.77 31.56
C THR A 233 -11.42 5.10 30.93
N ALA A 234 -11.38 5.19 29.60
CA ALA A 234 -11.90 6.34 28.87
C ALA A 234 -13.43 6.43 28.83
N GLY A 235 -14.15 5.44 29.38
CA GLY A 235 -15.61 5.39 29.38
C GLY A 235 -16.24 5.18 28.01
N LYS A 236 -15.47 4.69 27.02
CA LYS A 236 -15.99 4.41 25.67
C LYS A 236 -16.67 3.05 25.57
N PHE A 237 -16.37 2.16 26.50
CA PHE A 237 -16.93 0.82 26.59
C PHE A 237 -17.33 0.51 28.02
N THR A 238 -18.32 -0.37 28.15
CA THR A 238 -18.69 -1.05 29.39
C THR A 238 -18.53 -2.55 29.20
N LYS A 239 -18.42 -3.28 30.31
CA LYS A 239 -18.30 -4.74 30.31
C LYS A 239 -19.47 -5.31 31.10
N ASP A 240 -20.17 -6.28 30.52
CA ASP A 240 -21.28 -6.95 31.18
C ASP A 240 -20.83 -8.11 32.09
N ALA A 241 -21.80 -8.79 32.70
CA ALA A 241 -21.56 -9.92 33.60
C ALA A 241 -21.00 -11.16 32.88
N GLN A 242 -21.11 -11.23 31.56
CA GLN A 242 -20.62 -12.29 30.68
C GLN A 242 -19.27 -11.95 30.06
N GLU A 243 -18.65 -10.86 30.52
CA GLU A 243 -17.37 -10.35 30.02
C GLU A 243 -17.39 -9.86 28.56
N VAL A 244 -18.57 -9.54 28.03
CA VAL A 244 -18.73 -8.94 26.71
C VAL A 244 -18.59 -7.43 26.81
N TYR A 245 -17.86 -6.85 25.87
CA TYR A 245 -17.65 -5.41 25.78
C TYR A 245 -18.79 -4.77 24.96
N HIS A 246 -19.36 -3.69 25.48
CA HIS A 246 -20.43 -2.92 24.86
C HIS A 246 -20.01 -1.47 24.73
N LYS A 247 -20.10 -0.92 23.53
CA LYS A 247 -19.80 0.49 23.28
C LYS A 247 -20.83 1.39 23.98
N VAL A 248 -20.35 2.47 24.60
CA VAL A 248 -21.18 3.51 25.26
C VAL A 248 -21.69 4.52 24.24
#